data_AF-A0A059ALA0-F1
#
_entry.id   AF-A0A059ALA0-F1
#
_cell.length_a   1.000
_cell.length_b   1.000
_cell.length_c   1.000
_cell.angle_alpha   90.00
_cell.angle_beta   90.00
_cell.angle_gamma   90.00
#
_symmetry.space_group_name_H-M   'P 1'
#
loop_
_entity.id
_entity.type
_entity.pdbx_description
1 polymer ?
#
loop_
_entity_poly.entity_id
_entity_poly.type
_entity_poly.pdbx_seq_one_letter_code
_entity_poly.pdbx_strand_id
1 'polypeptide(L)'
;MLLWGVLTPNVSDNDHMPYSFYFNILPFAEDVREFQFPSFSNLPASLLPDEEQQEAANNFVKMLDLAPSDRKEMLQPDFTPNPALEEPKQFNDFLHQLCKFCLQNDLRSFCDFLATKVFTLISKTEAADIDVTEEEARSFLVKSEPKPE
;
A
#
# COMPACT_ATOMS: atom_id res chain seq x y z
N MET A 1 -30.50 -0.89 -9.81
CA MET A 1 -29.62 -2.05 -9.55
C MET A 1 -30.12 -2.69 -8.27
N LEU A 2 -30.55 -3.95 -8.30
CA LEU A 2 -30.92 -4.68 -7.09
C LEU A 2 -29.62 -5.14 -6.41
N LEU A 3 -29.54 -5.07 -5.09
CA LEU A 3 -28.39 -5.51 -4.29
C LEU A 3 -28.90 -6.49 -3.23
N TRP A 4 -28.29 -7.67 -3.16
CA TRP A 4 -28.52 -8.64 -2.08
C TRP A 4 -27.32 -8.65 -1.16
N GLY A 5 -27.54 -8.87 0.13
CA GLY A 5 -26.45 -8.84 1.09
C GLY A 5 -26.83 -9.40 2.45
N VAL A 6 -25.81 -9.62 3.27
CA VAL A 6 -25.92 -10.06 4.65
C VAL A 6 -25.71 -8.87 5.59
N LEU A 7 -26.53 -8.80 6.64
CA LEU A 7 -26.35 -7.86 7.75
C LEU A 7 -25.67 -8.59 8.91
N THR A 8 -24.39 -8.31 9.12
CA THR A 8 -23.61 -8.90 10.23
C THR A 8 -23.66 -7.95 11.42
N PRO A 9 -24.12 -8.39 12.61
CA PRO A 9 -24.17 -7.53 13.78
C PRO A 9 -22.75 -7.09 14.19
N ASN A 10 -22.62 -5.81 14.50
CA ASN A 10 -21.40 -5.20 15.04
C ASN A 10 -21.67 -4.71 16.46
N VAL A 11 -21.16 -5.46 17.42
CA VAL A 11 -21.25 -5.14 18.85
C VAL A 11 -19.91 -4.53 19.25
N SER A 12 -19.93 -3.24 19.56
CA SER A 12 -18.74 -2.53 20.03
C SER A 12 -18.60 -2.65 21.55
N ASP A 13 -17.39 -2.91 22.03
CA ASP A 13 -17.06 -2.88 23.47
C ASP A 13 -16.95 -1.44 24.01
N ASN A 14 -16.98 -0.43 23.14
CA ASN A 14 -16.97 0.99 23.52
C ASN A 14 -18.40 1.51 23.69
N ASP A 15 -18.73 1.97 24.90
CA ASP A 15 -20.03 2.55 25.29
C ASP A 15 -20.48 3.73 24.42
N HIS A 16 -19.55 4.40 23.74
CA HIS A 16 -19.86 5.56 22.87
C HIS A 16 -20.19 5.18 21.43
N MET A 17 -20.05 3.91 21.04
CA MET A 17 -20.36 3.44 19.69
C MET A 17 -21.71 2.73 19.67
N PRO A 18 -22.69 3.19 18.87
CA PRO A 18 -23.98 2.54 18.80
C PRO A 18 -23.87 1.14 18.19
N TYR A 19 -24.74 0.24 18.63
CA TYR A 19 -24.93 -1.05 17.96
C TYR A 19 -25.28 -0.80 16.49
N SER A 20 -24.58 -1.49 15.61
CA SER A 20 -24.71 -1.33 14.18
C SER A 20 -24.71 -2.68 13.48
N PHE A 21 -25.02 -2.69 12.19
CA PHE A 21 -24.87 -3.86 11.32
C PHE A 21 -23.96 -3.47 10.16
N TYR A 22 -23.03 -4.35 9.81
CA TYR A 22 -22.28 -4.26 8.55
C TYR A 22 -23.11 -4.92 7.45
N PHE A 23 -23.38 -4.16 6.38
CA PHE A 23 -24.01 -4.70 5.18
C PHE A 23 -22.93 -5.15 4.19
N ASN A 24 -22.83 -6.46 3.94
CA ASN A 24 -21.93 -7.03 2.94
C ASN A 24 -22.73 -7.54 1.76
N ILE A 25 -22.40 -7.10 0.55
CA ILE A 25 -23.07 -7.54 -0.69
C ILE A 25 -22.71 -9.00 -0.96
N LEU A 26 -23.71 -9.81 -1.28
CA LEU A 26 -23.53 -11.19 -1.71
C LEU A 26 -23.48 -11.26 -3.26
N PRO A 27 -22.66 -12.16 -3.82
CA PRO A 27 -22.63 -12.38 -5.26
C PRO A 27 -23.97 -12.91 -5.77
N PHE A 28 -24.35 -12.54 -6.99
CA PHE A 28 -25.42 -13.21 -7.71
C PHE A 28 -24.92 -14.56 -8.28
N ALA A 29 -25.84 -15.39 -8.76
CA ALA A 29 -25.48 -16.68 -9.35
C ALA A 29 -24.54 -16.52 -10.55
N GLU A 30 -24.65 -15.42 -11.30
CA GLU A 30 -23.79 -15.11 -12.46
C GLU A 30 -22.36 -14.72 -12.07
N ASP A 31 -22.13 -14.27 -10.82
CA ASP A 31 -20.81 -13.90 -10.31
C ASP A 31 -20.02 -15.12 -9.83
N VAL A 32 -20.70 -16.24 -9.54
CA VAL A 32 -20.08 -17.48 -9.05
C VAL A 32 -19.40 -18.20 -10.21
N ARG A 33 -18.09 -18.47 -10.07
CA ARG A 33 -17.31 -19.27 -11.02
C ARG A 33 -16.97 -20.61 -10.41
N GLU A 34 -17.43 -21.69 -11.05
CA GLU A 34 -17.11 -23.05 -10.61
C GLU A 34 -15.96 -23.60 -11.44
N PHE A 35 -14.86 -23.91 -10.75
CA PHE A 35 -13.70 -24.56 -11.33
C PHE A 35 -13.50 -25.91 -10.67
N GLN A 36 -13.24 -26.94 -11.47
CA GLN A 36 -12.94 -28.27 -10.98
C GLN A 36 -11.45 -28.35 -10.66
N PHE A 37 -11.13 -28.65 -9.40
CA PHE A 37 -9.76 -28.86 -8.95
C PHE A 37 -9.58 -30.31 -8.47
N PRO A 38 -8.44 -30.96 -8.76
CA PRO A 38 -8.10 -32.24 -8.16
C PRO A 38 -8.06 -32.14 -6.64
N SER A 39 -8.52 -33.17 -5.94
CA SER A 39 -8.39 -33.22 -4.49
C SER A 39 -6.94 -33.42 -4.08
N PHE A 40 -6.47 -32.63 -3.10
CA PHE A 40 -5.16 -32.82 -2.47
C PHE A 40 -5.02 -34.19 -1.81
N SER A 41 -6.13 -34.80 -1.35
CA SER A 41 -6.12 -36.13 -0.75
C SER A 41 -5.94 -37.28 -1.76
N ASN A 42 -6.12 -36.99 -3.05
CA ASN A 42 -5.97 -37.98 -4.14
C ASN A 42 -4.64 -37.81 -4.89
N LEU A 43 -3.71 -36.99 -4.36
CA LEU A 43 -2.40 -36.83 -4.96
C LEU A 43 -1.56 -38.11 -4.82
N PRO A 44 -0.68 -38.39 -5.79
CA PRO A 44 0.26 -39.50 -5.67
C PRO A 44 1.19 -39.30 -4.48
N ALA A 45 1.63 -40.39 -3.86
CA ALA A 45 2.52 -40.37 -2.69
C ALA A 45 3.81 -39.57 -2.92
N SER A 46 4.27 -39.46 -4.17
CA SER A 46 5.45 -38.64 -4.54
C SER A 46 5.27 -37.13 -4.37
N LEU A 47 4.01 -36.65 -4.24
CA LEU A 47 3.68 -35.24 -4.03
C LEU A 47 3.16 -34.97 -2.62
N LEU A 48 2.96 -36.01 -1.81
CA LEU A 48 2.60 -35.84 -0.41
C LEU A 48 3.87 -35.51 0.37
N PRO A 49 3.79 -34.58 1.34
CA PRO A 49 4.94 -34.25 2.16
C PRO A 49 5.35 -35.44 3.01
N ASP A 50 6.65 -35.63 3.19
CA ASP A 50 7.17 -36.53 4.21
C ASP A 50 7.12 -35.88 5.61
N GLU A 51 7.50 -36.64 6.63
CA GLU A 51 7.47 -36.19 8.02
C GLU A 51 8.41 -35.01 8.28
N GLU A 52 9.60 -35.02 7.66
CA GLU A 52 10.60 -33.96 7.82
C GLU A 52 10.12 -32.66 7.18
N GLN A 53 9.53 -32.73 5.98
CA GLN A 53 8.93 -31.59 5.29
C GLN A 53 7.76 -31.00 6.08
N GLN A 54 6.90 -31.85 6.65
CA GLN A 54 5.79 -31.39 7.47
C GLN A 54 6.29 -30.73 8.76
N GLU A 55 7.31 -31.29 9.41
CA GLU A 55 7.92 -30.69 10.60
C GLU A 55 8.57 -29.34 10.28
N ALA A 56 9.35 -29.26 9.19
CA ALA A 56 9.97 -28.02 8.74
C ALA A 56 8.93 -26.94 8.44
N ALA A 57 7.83 -27.29 7.75
CA ALA A 57 6.72 -26.37 7.49
C ALA A 57 6.06 -25.88 8.77
N ASN A 58 5.81 -26.78 9.74
CA ASN A 58 5.23 -26.41 11.04
C ASN A 58 6.14 -25.43 11.80
N ASN A 59 7.45 -25.66 11.80
CA ASN A 59 8.41 -24.78 12.44
C ASN A 59 8.50 -23.41 11.74
N PHE A 60 8.40 -23.40 10.41
CA PHE A 60 8.36 -22.17 9.62
C PHE A 60 7.12 -21.32 9.93
N VAL A 61 5.93 -21.93 10.01
CA VAL A 61 4.69 -21.24 10.39
C VAL A 61 4.82 -20.63 11.80
N LYS A 62 5.40 -21.36 12.76
CA LYS A 62 5.65 -20.84 14.12
C LYS A 62 6.64 -19.67 14.12
N MET A 63 7.68 -19.73 13.31
CA MET A 63 8.68 -18.65 13.19
C MET A 63 8.05 -17.36 12.62
N LEU A 64 7.07 -17.50 11.73
CA LEU A 64 6.36 -16.39 11.09
C LEU A 64 5.00 -16.09 11.75
N ASP A 65 4.82 -16.46 13.01
CA ASP A 65 3.60 -16.14 13.75
C ASP A 65 3.49 -14.62 13.96
N LEU A 66 2.46 -14.03 13.36
CA LEU A 66 2.18 -12.59 13.43
C LEU A 66 1.23 -12.24 14.59
N ALA A 67 0.78 -13.20 15.39
CA ALA A 67 -0.06 -12.98 16.57
C ALA A 67 0.45 -13.75 17.81
N PRO A 68 1.73 -13.60 18.22
CA PRO A 68 2.32 -14.38 19.31
C PRO A 68 1.79 -14.01 20.71
N SER A 69 1.08 -12.89 20.83
CA SER A 69 0.34 -12.49 22.04
C SER A 69 -1.13 -12.47 21.69
N ASP A 70 -1.96 -13.08 22.54
CA ASP A 70 -3.35 -13.50 22.30
C ASP A 70 -4.33 -12.45 21.71
N ARG A 71 -3.93 -11.21 21.47
CA ARG A 71 -4.84 -10.12 21.05
C ARG A 71 -4.26 -9.06 20.13
N LYS A 72 -2.97 -9.11 19.76
CA LYS A 72 -2.40 -8.05 18.93
C LYS A 72 -1.60 -8.63 17.78
N GLU A 73 -2.21 -8.60 16.60
CA GLU A 73 -1.52 -8.81 15.35
C GLU A 73 -0.37 -7.81 15.22
N MET A 74 0.82 -8.28 14.87
CA MET A 74 2.03 -7.46 14.83
C MET A 74 1.99 -6.43 13.70
N LEU A 75 1.48 -6.80 12.53
CA LEU A 75 1.51 -5.95 11.34
C LEU A 75 0.43 -4.87 11.35
N GLN A 76 -0.71 -5.10 11.98
CA GLN A 76 -1.84 -4.14 12.02
C GLN A 76 -2.18 -3.60 10.61
N PRO A 77 -2.56 -4.47 9.66
CA PRO A 77 -2.77 -4.08 8.26
C PRO A 77 -3.84 -3.00 8.11
N ASP A 78 -4.88 -3.00 8.95
CA ASP A 78 -5.94 -1.98 8.95
C ASP A 78 -5.44 -0.56 9.27
N PHE A 79 -4.27 -0.45 9.92
CA PHE A 79 -3.62 0.81 10.28
C PHE A 79 -2.33 1.06 9.50
N THR A 80 -2.00 0.19 8.55
CA THR A 80 -0.82 0.37 7.68
C THR A 80 -1.22 1.23 6.49
N PRO A 81 -0.63 2.43 6.30
CA PRO A 81 -0.92 3.27 5.14
C PRO A 81 -0.63 2.54 3.84
N ASN A 82 -1.44 2.80 2.80
CA ASN A 82 -1.21 2.23 1.48
C ASN A 82 0.08 2.79 0.86
N PRO A 83 1.12 1.97 0.61
CA PRO A 83 2.39 2.45 0.06
C PRO A 83 2.24 3.15 -1.28
N ALA A 84 1.29 2.72 -2.12
CA ALA A 84 1.04 3.35 -3.41
C ALA A 84 0.58 4.82 -3.29
N LEU A 85 0.01 5.20 -2.14
CA LEU A 85 -0.38 6.57 -1.83
C LEU A 85 0.74 7.35 -1.14
N GLU A 86 1.54 6.68 -0.31
CA GLU A 86 2.59 7.32 0.49
C GLU A 86 3.90 7.53 -0.27
N GLU A 87 4.31 6.58 -1.11
CA GLU A 87 5.60 6.65 -1.83
C GLU A 87 5.75 7.91 -2.69
N PRO A 88 4.74 8.32 -3.47
CA PRO A 88 4.89 9.51 -4.30
C PRO A 88 5.07 10.80 -3.48
N LYS A 89 4.40 10.89 -2.34
CA LYS A 89 4.55 12.00 -1.39
C LYS A 89 5.95 12.01 -0.77
N GLN A 90 6.43 10.86 -0.31
CA GLN A 90 7.78 10.72 0.27
C GLN A 90 8.87 11.09 -0.74
N PHE A 91 8.71 10.69 -2.00
CA PHE A 91 9.62 11.06 -3.08
C PHE A 91 9.64 12.58 -3.31
N ASN A 92 8.46 13.22 -3.40
CA ASN A 92 8.36 14.67 -3.58
C ASN A 92 8.97 15.43 -2.39
N ASP A 93 8.66 15.00 -1.16
CA ASP A 93 9.23 15.57 0.06
C ASP A 93 10.77 15.44 0.08
N PHE A 94 11.29 14.29 -0.33
CA PHE A 94 12.73 14.08 -0.49
C PHE A 94 13.34 15.05 -1.53
N LEU A 95 12.72 15.21 -2.70
CA LEU A 95 13.20 16.14 -3.72
C LEU A 95 13.17 17.59 -3.23
N HIS A 96 12.15 18.00 -2.47
CA HIS A 96 12.09 19.30 -1.80
C HIS A 96 13.26 19.50 -0.83
N GLN A 97 13.53 18.50 0.02
CA GLN A 97 14.65 18.55 0.96
C GLN A 97 15.99 18.60 0.25
N LEU A 98 16.17 17.80 -0.80
CA LEU A 98 17.38 17.77 -1.61
C LEU A 98 17.65 19.13 -2.26
N CYS A 99 16.64 19.75 -2.86
CA CYS A 99 16.79 21.07 -3.47
C CYS A 99 17.12 22.15 -2.44
N LYS A 100 16.42 22.15 -1.30
CA LYS A 100 16.72 23.06 -0.19
C LYS A 100 18.16 22.91 0.31
N PHE A 101 18.62 21.67 0.47
CA PHE A 101 19.99 21.37 0.88
C PHE A 101 21.01 21.92 -0.13
N CYS A 102 20.76 21.76 -1.42
CA CYS A 102 21.66 22.25 -2.46
C CYS A 102 21.74 23.78 -2.48
N LEU A 103 20.62 24.48 -2.29
CA LEU A 103 20.58 25.94 -2.18
C LEU A 103 21.36 26.45 -0.95
N GLN A 104 21.26 25.74 0.18
CA GLN A 104 21.94 26.12 1.42
C GLN A 104 23.45 25.91 1.39
N ASN A 105 23.94 24.93 0.61
CA ASN A 105 25.35 24.56 0.55
C ASN A 105 26.06 25.03 -0.74
N ASP A 106 25.43 25.95 -1.49
CA ASP A 106 25.92 26.47 -2.79
C ASP A 106 26.24 25.38 -3.83
N LEU A 107 25.45 24.30 -3.84
CA LEU A 107 25.57 23.18 -4.78
C LEU A 107 24.72 23.38 -6.04
N ARG A 108 24.73 24.61 -6.59
CA ARG A 108 23.89 24.97 -7.75
C ARG A 108 24.15 24.11 -8.98
N SER A 109 25.41 23.76 -9.23
CA SER A 109 25.80 22.87 -10.33
C SER A 109 25.16 21.48 -10.26
N PHE A 110 24.86 20.99 -9.05
CA PHE A 110 24.17 19.72 -8.86
C PHE A 110 22.66 19.86 -9.12
N CYS A 111 22.03 20.96 -8.70
CA CYS A 111 20.64 21.25 -9.08
C CYS A 111 20.47 21.35 -10.60
N ASP A 112 21.39 22.03 -11.29
CA ASP A 112 21.39 22.16 -12.75
C ASP A 112 21.55 20.79 -13.43
N PHE A 113 22.38 19.91 -12.86
CA PHE A 113 22.53 18.54 -13.32
C PHE A 113 21.23 17.72 -13.16
N LEU A 114 20.55 17.83 -12.02
CA LEU A 114 19.26 17.18 -11.80
C LEU A 114 18.20 17.67 -12.78
N ALA A 115 18.14 18.99 -13.05
CA ALA A 115 17.25 19.58 -14.05
C ALA A 115 17.55 19.05 -15.46
N THR A 116 18.84 18.90 -15.80
CA THR A 116 19.28 18.34 -17.09
C THR A 116 18.84 16.88 -17.27
N LYS A 117 18.73 16.12 -16.16
CA LYS A 117 18.28 14.73 -16.17
C LYS A 117 16.76 14.58 -16.05
N VAL A 118 16.00 15.68 -16.07
CA VAL A 118 14.54 15.69 -15.99
C VAL A 118 14.03 15.02 -14.71
N PHE A 119 14.76 15.17 -13.60
CA PHE A 119 14.20 14.83 -12.29
C PHE A 119 13.13 15.87 -11.94
N THR A 120 11.87 15.46 -11.88
CA THR A 120 10.73 16.32 -11.53
C THR A 120 9.99 15.74 -10.33
N LEU A 121 9.12 16.53 -9.71
CA LEU A 121 8.15 15.97 -8.77
C LEU A 121 7.21 15.01 -9.51
N ILE A 122 6.65 14.05 -8.79
CA ILE A 122 5.54 13.22 -9.27
C ILE A 122 4.27 14.06 -9.24
N SER A 123 3.59 14.13 -10.37
CA SER A 123 2.38 14.93 -10.57
C SER A 123 1.10 14.14 -10.28
N LYS A 124 -0.03 14.84 -10.17
CA LYS A 124 -1.36 14.24 -9.96
C LYS A 124 -1.81 13.31 -11.08
N THR A 125 -1.26 13.48 -12.29
CA THR A 125 -1.57 12.60 -13.43
C THR A 125 -0.86 11.25 -13.31
N GLU A 126 0.28 11.23 -12.61
CA GLU A 126 1.06 10.02 -12.30
C GLU A 126 0.58 9.36 -11.00
N ALA A 127 0.13 10.15 -10.03
CA ALA A 127 -0.40 9.70 -8.75
C ALA A 127 -1.62 10.55 -8.34
N ALA A 128 -2.82 9.98 -8.51
CA ALA A 128 -4.10 10.69 -8.41
C ALA A 128 -4.36 11.40 -7.06
N ASP A 129 -3.71 10.93 -5.99
CA ASP A 129 -3.91 11.42 -4.63
C ASP A 129 -2.91 12.51 -4.19
N ILE A 130 -2.01 12.95 -5.08
CA ILE A 130 -1.14 14.11 -4.84
C ILE A 130 -1.73 15.38 -5.47
N ASP A 131 -1.71 16.49 -4.73
CA ASP A 131 -2.13 17.81 -5.23
C ASP A 131 -1.01 18.59 -5.96
N VAL A 132 -0.13 17.90 -6.70
CA VAL A 132 0.94 18.54 -7.49
C VAL A 132 0.51 18.57 -8.96
N THR A 133 0.43 19.76 -9.53
CA THR A 133 0.09 19.92 -10.96
C THR A 133 1.26 19.52 -11.86
N GLU A 134 0.98 19.16 -13.12
CA GLU A 134 2.02 18.78 -14.08
C GLU A 134 2.97 19.96 -14.37
N GLU A 135 2.44 21.18 -14.38
CA GLU A 135 3.20 22.42 -14.53
C GLU A 135 4.11 22.67 -13.32
N GLU A 136 3.64 22.39 -12.11
CA GLU A 136 4.40 22.54 -10.87
C GLU A 136 5.51 21.51 -10.75
N ALA A 137 5.21 20.25 -11.10
CA ALA A 137 6.21 19.18 -11.18
C ALA A 137 7.34 19.51 -12.16
N ARG A 138 7.00 19.99 -13.36
CA ARG A 138 7.97 20.31 -14.42
C ARG A 138 8.77 21.58 -14.13
N SER A 139 8.17 22.58 -13.48
CA SER A 139 8.84 23.84 -13.18
C SER A 139 9.65 23.83 -11.88
N PHE A 140 9.58 22.73 -11.11
CA PHE A 140 10.20 22.59 -9.79
C PHE A 140 11.70 22.90 -9.77
N LEU A 141 12.48 22.37 -10.73
CA LEU A 141 13.92 22.60 -10.81
C LEU A 141 14.33 23.77 -11.72
N VAL A 142 13.37 24.36 -12.45
CA VAL A 142 13.66 25.34 -13.51
C VAL A 142 13.46 26.79 -13.02
N LYS A 143 12.77 27.01 -11.88
CA LYS A 143 12.57 28.37 -11.34
C LYS A 143 13.74 28.82 -10.47
N SER A 144 14.71 29.44 -11.11
CA SER A 144 15.62 30.41 -10.51
C SER A 144 15.61 31.70 -11.34
N GLU A 145 14.47 32.39 -11.40
CA GLU A 145 14.46 33.82 -11.74
C GLU A 145 14.33 34.66 -10.47
N PRO A 146 15.32 35.51 -10.14
CA PRO A 146 15.13 36.54 -9.14
C PRO A 146 14.14 37.57 -9.71
N LYS A 147 13.15 37.98 -8.90
CA LYS A 147 12.34 39.16 -9.23
C LYS A 147 13.27 40.37 -9.36
N PRO A 148 13.24 41.11 -10.48
CA PRO A 148 13.91 42.40 -10.57
C PRO A 148 13.19 43.41 -9.65
N GLU A 149 14.03 44.25 -9.05
CA GLU A 149 13.81 45.33 -8.05
C GLU A 149 12.41 45.95 -7.91
#